data_AF-A0A9P5MWV8-F1
#
_entry.id   AF-A0A9P5MWV8-F1
#
_cell.length_a   1.000
_cell.length_b   1.000
_cell.length_c   1.000
_cell.angle_alpha   90.00
_cell.angle_beta   90.00
_cell.angle_gamma   90.00
#
_symmetry.space_group_name_H-M   'P 1'
#
loop_
_entity.id
_entity.type
_entity.pdbx_description
1 polymer ?
#
loop_
_entity_poly.entity_id
_entity_poly.type
_entity_poly.pdbx_seq_one_letter_code
_entity_poly.pdbx_strand_id
1 'polypeptide(L)' 'VARPPNAFMVYRSYVWYTKQLEDNDEKNLSCVSRLAGRSWMILSEQARTPFKQVADIAKREHAERNPDYKYAP' A
#
# COMPACT_ATOMS: atom_id res chain seq x y z
N VAL A 1 -2.26 -12.82 -12.99
CA VAL A 1 -1.74 -11.44 -12.83
C VAL A 1 -2.16 -10.92 -11.45
N ALA A 2 -1.19 -10.50 -10.61
CA ALA A 2 -1.48 -10.02 -9.25
C ALA A 2 -2.20 -8.66 -9.28
N ARG A 3 -3.04 -8.38 -8.27
CA ARG A 3 -3.80 -7.12 -8.23
C ARG A 3 -2.87 -5.91 -8.12
N PRO A 4 -3.14 -4.79 -8.82
CA PRO A 4 -2.41 -3.56 -8.58
C PRO A 4 -2.69 -3.07 -7.14
N PRO A 5 -1.66 -2.55 -6.44
CA PRO A 5 -1.82 -2.06 -5.08
C PRO A 5 -2.69 -0.80 -5.04
N ASN A 6 -3.66 -0.76 -4.12
CA ASN A 6 -4.41 0.45 -3.83
C ASN A 6 -3.60 1.39 -2.90
N ALA A 7 -4.10 2.61 -2.68
CA ALA A 7 -3.42 3.63 -1.87
C ALA A 7 -3.04 3.12 -0.46
N PHE A 8 -3.92 2.33 0.18
CA PHE A 8 -3.64 1.73 1.48
C PHE A 8 -2.55 0.65 1.41
N MET A 9 -2.52 -0.16 0.36
CA MET A 9 -1.47 -1.18 0.17
C MET A 9 -0.10 -0.53 -0.04
N VAL A 10 -0.03 0.59 -0.78
CA VAL A 10 1.19 1.38 -0.91
C VAL A 10 1.62 1.94 0.46
N TYR A 11 0.68 2.51 1.21
CA TYR A 11 0.94 3.03 2.55
C TYR A 11 1.40 1.95 3.54
N ARG A 12 0.77 0.78 3.56
CA ARG A 12 1.16 -0.35 4.42
C ARG A 12 2.58 -0.81 4.12
N SER A 13 2.98 -0.85 2.86
CA SER A 13 4.37 -1.16 2.47
C SER A 13 5.35 -0.11 2.96
N TYR A 14 4.98 1.17 2.94
CA TYR A 14 5.77 2.25 3.52
C TYR A 14 5.94 2.10 5.03
N VAL A 15 4.84 1.82 5.77
CA VAL A 15 4.88 1.58 7.23
C VAL A 15 5.72 0.36 7.57
N TRP A 16 5.63 -0.70 6.76
CA TRP A 16 6.44 -1.89 6.91
C TRP A 16 7.94 -1.58 6.77
N TYR A 17 8.32 -0.85 5.72
CA TYR A 17 9.72 -0.47 5.48
C TYR A 17 10.28 0.43 6.59
N THR A 18 9.50 1.43 7.02
CA THR A 18 9.89 2.30 8.15
C THR A 18 10.08 1.52 9.44
N LYS A 19 9.18 0.58 9.75
CA LYS A 19 9.31 -0.29 10.94
C LYS A 19 10.53 -1.22 10.86
N GLN A 20 10.86 -1.73 9.67
CA GLN A 20 12.08 -2.52 9.48
C GLN A 20 13.37 -1.73 9.68
N LEU A 21 13.33 -0.41 9.52
CA LEU A 21 14.49 0.45 9.79
C LEU A 21 14.64 0.79 11.28
N GLU A 22 13.53 0.80 12.03
CA GLU A 22 13.50 1.15 13.46
C GLU A 22 13.84 -0.04 14.38
N ASP A 23 13.35 -1.24 14.07
CA ASP A 23 13.55 -2.44 14.90
C ASP A 23 14.21 -3.56 14.11
N ASN A 24 15.34 -4.09 14.63
CA ASN A 24 15.99 -5.31 14.12
C ASN A 24 15.24 -6.60 14.55
N ASP A 25 14.23 -6.48 15.40
CA ASP A 25 13.53 -7.59 16.04
C ASP A 25 12.31 -8.07 15.25
N GLU A 26 11.94 -9.34 15.45
CA GLU A 26 11.03 -10.13 14.61
C GLU A 26 9.68 -9.46 14.28
N LYS A 27 9.68 -8.70 13.18
CA LYS A 27 8.74 -8.68 12.03
C LYS A 27 7.34 -9.28 12.25
N ASN A 28 6.58 -8.76 13.20
CA ASN A 28 5.14 -9.05 13.29
C ASN A 28 4.35 -8.28 12.21
N LEU A 29 4.21 -8.89 11.02
CA LEU A 29 3.35 -8.43 9.90
C LEU A 29 1.92 -8.09 10.32
N SER A 30 1.42 -8.80 11.32
CA SER A 30 0.11 -8.60 11.95
C SER A 30 0.03 -7.24 12.65
N CYS A 31 1.05 -6.89 13.43
CA CYS A 31 1.15 -5.60 14.14
C CYS A 31 1.23 -4.44 13.14
N VAL A 32 2.05 -4.58 12.09
CA VAL A 32 2.19 -3.54 11.06
C VAL A 32 0.88 -3.26 10.34
N SER A 33 0.13 -4.30 9.98
CA SER A 33 -1.16 -4.14 9.31
C SER A 33 -2.17 -3.43 10.22
N ARG A 34 -2.17 -3.75 11.53
CA ARG A 34 -3.04 -3.11 12.51
C ARG A 34 -2.66 -1.65 12.76
N LEU A 35 -1.36 -1.35 12.85
CA LEU A 35 -0.83 0.01 12.99
C LEU A 35 -1.16 0.84 11.75
N ALA A 36 -0.85 0.33 10.56
CA ALA A 36 -1.12 1.00 9.29
C ALA A 36 -2.62 1.28 9.12
N GLY A 37 -3.50 0.35 9.51
CA GLY A 37 -4.94 0.58 9.48
C GLY A 37 -5.38 1.75 10.37
N ARG A 38 -4.87 1.81 11.60
CA ARG A 38 -5.16 2.91 12.54
C ARG A 38 -4.62 4.25 12.06
N SER A 39 -3.35 4.30 11.67
CA SER A 39 -2.72 5.53 11.20
C SER A 39 -3.32 6.01 9.88
N TRP A 40 -3.71 5.11 8.98
CA TRP A 40 -4.40 5.45 7.74
C TRP A 40 -5.73 6.15 7.99
N MET A 41 -6.51 5.74 8.99
CA MET A 41 -7.77 6.43 9.33
C MET A 41 -7.55 7.84 9.86
N ILE A 42 -6.44 8.08 10.57
CA ILE A 42 -6.10 9.37 11.20
C ILE A 42 -5.41 10.32 10.21
N LEU A 43 -4.72 9.79 9.20
CA LEU A 43 -4.03 10.58 8.19
C LEU A 43 -4.98 11.55 7.48
N SER A 44 -4.55 12.81 7.37
CA SER A 44 -5.27 13.84 6.60
C SER A 44 -5.28 13.50 5.12
N GLU A 45 -6.23 14.07 4.38
CA GLU A 45 -6.33 13.80 2.95
C GLU A 45 -5.06 14.21 2.19
N GLN A 46 -4.45 15.35 2.54
CA GLN A 46 -3.18 15.80 1.96
C GLN A 46 -2.05 14.77 2.14
N ALA A 47 -1.97 14.15 3.32
CA ALA A 47 -0.96 13.12 3.57
C ALA A 47 -1.28 11.80 2.85
N ARG A 48 -2.55 11.53 2.51
CA ARG A 48 -2.95 10.38 1.69
C ARG A 48 -2.75 10.62 0.19
N THR A 49 -2.77 11.87 -0.27
CA THR A 49 -2.60 12.25 -1.68
C THR A 49 -1.40 11.59 -2.37
N PRO A 50 -0.17 11.62 -1.85
CA PRO A 50 0.96 10.96 -2.52
C PRO A 50 0.73 9.45 -2.69
N PHE A 51 0.17 8.78 -1.68
CA PHE A 51 -0.14 7.35 -1.77
C PHE A 51 -1.26 7.05 -2.77
N LYS A 52 -2.26 7.94 -2.88
CA LYS A 52 -3.31 7.86 -3.91
C LYS A 52 -2.72 8.00 -5.32
N GLN A 53 -1.83 8.97 -5.53
CA GLN A 53 -1.17 9.20 -6.82
C GLN A 53 -0.32 7.99 -7.25
N VAL A 54 0.49 7.45 -6.33
CA VAL A 54 1.31 6.26 -6.61
C VAL A 54 0.44 5.05 -6.94
N ALA A 55 -0.67 4.85 -6.21
CA ALA A 55 -1.60 3.77 -6.51
C ALA A 55 -2.29 3.93 -7.87
N ASP A 56 -2.62 5.17 -8.26
CA ASP A 56 -3.22 5.45 -9.57
C ASP A 56 -2.24 5.16 -10.71
N ILE A 57 -0.98 5.58 -10.55
CA ILE A 57 0.12 5.26 -11.48
C ILE A 57 0.28 3.73 -11.59
N ALA A 58 0.39 3.03 -10.46
CA ALA A 58 0.54 1.57 -10.46
C ALA A 58 -0.65 0.86 -11.11
N LYS A 59 -1.87 1.38 -10.93
CA LYS A 59 -3.08 0.86 -11.57
C LYS A 59 -3.04 1.08 -13.10
N ARG A 60 -2.61 2.26 -13.54
CA ARG A 60 -2.48 2.58 -14.97
C ARG A 60 -1.41 1.71 -15.64
N GLU A 61 -0.22 1.63 -15.06
CA GLU A 61 0.86 0.77 -15.56
C GLU A 61 0.43 -0.70 -15.61
N HIS A 62 -0.34 -1.15 -14.62
CA HIS A 62 -0.86 -2.50 -14.60
C HIS A 62 -1.83 -2.77 -15.75
N ALA A 63 -2.74 -1.82 -16.02
CA ALA A 63 -3.69 -1.90 -17.13
C ALA A 63 -2.99 -1.85 -18.49
N GLU A 64 -1.95 -1.02 -18.65
CA GLU A 64 -1.14 -0.95 -19.86
C GLU A 64 -0.35 -2.26 -20.10
N ARG A 65 0.24 -2.83 -19.05
CA ARG A 65 1.00 -4.09 -19.14
C ARG A 65 0.10 -5.33 -19.26
N ASN A 66 -1.13 -5.25 -18.80
CA ASN A 66 -2.07 -6.37 -18.78
C ASN A 66 -3.45 -5.89 -19.31
N PRO A 67 -3.56 -5.62 -20.62
CA PRO A 67 -4.79 -5.11 -21.22
C PRO A 67 -5.97 -6.09 -21.07
N ASP A 68 -5.71 -7.40 -21.05
CA ASP A 68 -6.71 -8.45 -20.81
C ASP A 68 -6.95 -8.77 -19.33
N TYR A 69 -6.38 -7.99 -18.41
CA TYR A 69 -6.56 -8.24 -16.98
C TYR A 69 -7.99 -7.96 -16.53
N LYS A 70 -8.71 -9.03 -16.19
CA LYS A 70 -10.01 -8.96 -15.53
C LYS A 70 -9.93 -9.67 -14.18
N TYR A 71 -10.31 -8.97 -13.12
CA TYR A 71 -10.42 -9.56 -11.79
C TYR A 71 -11.64 -10.48 -11.74
N ALA A 72 -11.41 -11.79 -11.60
CA ALA A 72 -12.42 -12.80 -11.30
C ALA A 72 -12.19 -13.26 -9.85
N PRO A 73 -13.04 -12.85 -8.89
CA PRO A 73 -12.94 -13.25 -7.49
C PRO A 73 -13.24 -14.73 -7.25
#